data_AF-A0A847VCQ6-F1
#
_entry.id   AF-A0A847VCQ6-F1
#
_cell.length_a   1.000
_cell.length_b   1.000
_cell.length_c   1.000
_cell.angle_alpha   90.00
_cell.angle_beta   90.00
_cell.angle_gamma   90.00
#
_symmetry.space_group_name_H-M   'P 1'
#
loop_
_entity.id
_entity.type
_entity.pdbx_description
1 polymer ?
#
loop_
_entity_poly.entity_id
_entity_poly.type
_entity_poly.pdbx_seq_one_letter_code
_entity_poly.pdbx_strand_id
1 'polypeptide(L)'
;MRRTTGTAVVLLALLMAVGCVTPPDPGPAVPTGIAGETADVLFFWGESCHACHQVSPFLDEVAADHPGIRIERIEIHGNPANTTRYHDVNRALNVTPRGLPEAVAGGRAFFGAAAIREGLPAAVEAIEAGRRA
;
A
#
# COMPACT_ATOMS: atom_id res chain seq x y z
N MET A 1 41.81 -23.29 -52.22
CA MET A 1 42.54 -22.16 -51.60
C MET A 1 42.30 -20.91 -52.43
N ARG A 2 41.42 -20.00 -51.98
CA ARG A 2 41.16 -18.70 -52.63
C ARG A 2 41.65 -17.58 -51.71
N ARG A 3 42.32 -16.62 -52.34
CA ARG A 3 43.13 -15.55 -51.76
C ARG A 3 42.29 -14.40 -51.22
N THR A 4 42.94 -13.67 -50.31
CA THR A 4 42.60 -12.48 -49.53
C THR A 4 42.15 -11.26 -50.35
N THR A 5 41.18 -10.52 -49.80
CA THR A 5 40.84 -9.10 -50.02
C THR A 5 40.42 -8.58 -48.64
N GLY A 6 40.93 -7.50 -48.08
CA GLY A 6 41.34 -6.23 -48.66
C GLY A 6 40.56 -5.15 -47.91
N THR A 7 41.20 -4.56 -46.91
CA THR A 7 40.71 -3.47 -46.04
C THR A 7 40.20 -2.25 -46.81
N ALA A 8 39.30 -1.50 -46.17
CA ALA A 8 38.94 -0.08 -46.38
C ALA A 8 37.64 0.25 -47.14
N VAL A 9 36.54 0.41 -46.37
CA VAL A 9 35.48 1.43 -46.57
C VAL A 9 34.99 1.74 -45.15
N VAL A 10 35.66 2.58 -44.35
CA VAL A 10 35.57 4.05 -44.32
C VAL A 10 34.11 4.54 -44.39
N LEU A 11 33.65 4.97 -43.21
CA LEU A 11 32.63 5.99 -42.96
C LEU A 11 31.14 5.66 -43.15
N LEU A 12 30.43 6.01 -42.07
CA LEU A 12 29.12 6.67 -42.07
C LEU A 12 27.88 5.76 -41.98
N ALA A 13 27.48 5.47 -40.74
CA ALA A 13 26.07 5.57 -40.32
C ALA A 13 25.97 5.41 -38.79
N LEU A 14 26.46 6.41 -38.03
CA LEU A 14 25.87 6.71 -36.71
C LEU A 14 24.49 7.32 -37.00
N LEU A 15 23.50 6.49 -37.33
CA LEU A 15 22.11 6.92 -37.39
C LEU A 15 21.56 6.91 -35.96
N MET A 16 21.58 8.10 -35.36
CA MET A 16 20.62 8.64 -34.40
C MET A 16 19.51 7.66 -33.96
N ALA A 17 19.82 6.79 -33.00
CA ALA A 17 18.81 6.25 -32.09
C ALA A 17 18.83 7.10 -30.82
N VAL A 18 18.63 8.42 -30.95
CA VAL A 18 18.19 9.22 -29.81
C VAL A 18 16.74 8.81 -29.60
N GLY A 19 16.57 7.73 -28.85
CA GLY A 19 15.26 7.24 -28.45
C GLY A 19 14.50 8.41 -27.83
N CYS A 20 13.25 8.57 -28.25
CA CYS A 20 12.28 9.28 -27.45
C CYS A 20 12.33 8.68 -26.05
N VAL A 21 13.02 9.35 -25.14
CA VAL A 21 12.84 9.12 -23.71
C VAL A 21 11.45 9.67 -23.43
N THR A 22 10.44 8.81 -23.56
CA THR A 22 9.10 9.12 -23.07
C THR A 22 9.24 9.36 -21.57
N PRO A 23 8.77 10.50 -21.04
CA PRO A 23 8.69 10.67 -19.60
C PRO A 23 7.90 9.48 -19.02
N PRO A 24 8.27 8.96 -17.83
CA PRO A 24 7.46 7.93 -17.19
C PRO A 24 6.04 8.47 -17.07
N ASP A 25 5.07 7.72 -17.61
CA ASP A 25 3.66 8.03 -17.41
C ASP A 25 3.43 8.23 -15.91
N PRO A 26 2.83 9.34 -15.46
CA PRO A 26 2.34 9.40 -14.10
C PRO A 26 1.29 8.30 -14.00
N GLY A 27 1.68 7.19 -13.35
CA GLY A 27 0.77 6.10 -13.05
C GLY A 27 -0.48 6.66 -12.37
N PRO A 28 -1.62 5.94 -12.44
CA PRO A 28 -2.85 6.39 -11.79
C PRO A 28 -2.52 6.82 -10.36
N ALA A 29 -2.85 8.08 -10.03
CA ALA A 29 -2.66 8.62 -8.70
C ALA A 29 -3.33 7.64 -7.72
N VAL A 30 -2.52 6.94 -6.94
CA VAL A 30 -3.04 5.99 -5.97
C VAL A 30 -3.80 6.82 -4.94
N PRO A 31 -5.11 6.60 -4.74
CA PRO A 31 -5.86 7.36 -3.76
C PRO A 31 -5.14 7.24 -2.41
N THR A 32 -4.72 8.40 -1.90
CA THR A 32 -3.97 8.52 -0.64
C THR A 32 -4.99 8.47 0.49
N GLY A 33 -5.34 7.26 0.90
CA GLY A 33 -6.34 7.01 1.95
C GLY A 33 -7.46 6.07 1.51
N ILE A 34 -8.29 5.67 2.46
CA ILE A 34 -9.46 4.84 2.19
C ILE A 34 -10.58 5.77 1.74
N ALA A 35 -11.19 5.53 0.58
CA ALA A 35 -12.18 6.43 0.02
C ALA A 35 -13.37 6.63 0.98
N GLY A 36 -13.64 7.88 1.35
CA GLY A 36 -14.71 8.23 2.30
C GLY A 36 -14.32 8.16 3.78
N GLU A 37 -13.08 7.77 4.08
CA GLU A 37 -12.55 7.69 5.44
C GLU A 37 -11.57 8.82 5.69
N THR A 38 -11.62 9.41 6.88
CA THR A 38 -10.70 10.50 7.25
C THR A 38 -9.39 9.97 7.86
N ALA A 39 -9.26 8.64 8.01
CA ALA A 39 -8.14 7.97 8.66
C ALA A 39 -7.21 7.38 7.61
N ASP A 40 -5.92 7.34 7.93
CA ASP A 40 -4.92 6.69 7.10
C ASP A 40 -4.93 5.18 7.30
N VAL A 41 -5.15 4.77 8.55
CA VAL A 41 -5.24 3.38 8.97
C VAL A 41 -6.51 3.18 9.77
N LEU A 42 -7.36 2.25 9.36
CA LEU A 42 -8.44 1.72 10.17
C LEU A 42 -7.97 0.41 10.80
N PHE A 43 -8.07 0.29 12.11
CA PHE A 43 -7.82 -0.96 12.83
C PHE A 43 -9.11 -1.46 13.45
N PHE A 44 -9.70 -2.49 12.85
CA PHE A 44 -10.86 -3.16 13.40
C PHE A 44 -10.41 -4.20 14.43
N TRP A 45 -11.01 -4.15 15.61
CA TRP A 45 -10.66 -5.00 16.75
C TRP A 45 -11.89 -5.30 17.61
N GLY A 46 -11.71 -6.16 18.61
CA GLY A 46 -12.76 -6.44 19.57
C GLY A 46 -12.20 -6.76 20.96
N GLU A 47 -12.97 -6.48 22.00
CA GLU A 47 -12.52 -6.60 23.40
C GLU A 47 -12.08 -8.04 23.74
N SER A 48 -12.84 -9.04 23.27
CA SER A 48 -12.56 -10.47 23.49
C SER A 48 -11.49 -11.06 22.55
N CYS A 49 -10.89 -10.26 21.67
CA CYS A 49 -9.94 -10.73 20.66
C CYS A 49 -8.50 -10.74 21.19
N HIS A 50 -8.01 -11.89 21.63
CA HIS A 50 -6.64 -12.03 22.14
C HIS A 50 -5.56 -11.58 21.12
N ALA A 51 -5.72 -11.94 19.84
CA ALA A 51 -4.78 -11.54 18.78
C ALA A 51 -4.77 -10.02 18.55
N CYS A 52 -5.88 -9.32 18.79
CA CYS A 52 -5.97 -7.87 18.66
C CYS A 52 -5.15 -7.15 19.74
N HIS A 53 -5.20 -7.67 20.98
CA HIS A 53 -4.37 -7.17 22.09
C HIS A 53 -2.88 -7.31 21.80
N GLN A 54 -2.46 -8.40 21.15
CA GLN A 54 -1.07 -8.58 20.76
C GLN A 54 -0.60 -7.57 19.70
N VAL A 55 -1.48 -7.17 18.78
CA VAL A 55 -1.17 -6.21 17.70
C VAL A 55 -1.16 -4.77 18.19
N SER A 56 -1.89 -4.46 19.27
CA SER A 56 -2.07 -3.08 19.73
C SER A 56 -0.76 -2.34 20.05
N PRO A 57 0.25 -2.93 20.74
CA PRO A 57 1.54 -2.29 20.97
C PRO A 57 2.28 -1.94 19.68
N PHE A 58 2.20 -2.81 18.66
CA PHE A 58 2.82 -2.54 17.36
C PHE A 58 2.16 -1.35 16.65
N LEU A 59 0.84 -1.19 16.77
CA LEU A 59 0.17 -0.01 16.25
C LEU A 59 0.54 1.26 17.01
N ASP A 60 0.84 1.16 18.31
CA ASP A 60 1.35 2.29 19.09
C ASP A 60 2.76 2.68 18.64
N GLU A 61 3.63 1.71 18.34
CA GLU A 61 4.94 1.94 17.72
C GLU A 61 4.80 2.62 16.34
N VAL A 62 3.93 2.11 15.46
CA VAL A 62 3.69 2.73 14.14
C VAL A 62 3.20 4.18 14.28
N ALA A 63 2.29 4.47 15.23
CA ALA A 63 1.81 5.82 15.46
C ALA A 63 2.91 6.76 15.99
N ALA A 64 3.84 6.24 16.80
CA ALA A 64 4.96 7.00 17.33
C ALA A 64 6.01 7.30 16.25
N ASP A 65 6.33 6.31 15.42
CA ASP A 65 7.33 6.43 14.35
C ASP A 65 6.81 7.27 13.16
N HIS A 66 5.49 7.29 12.96
CA HIS A 66 4.82 8.04 11.90
C HIS A 66 3.77 9.02 12.46
N PRO A 67 4.18 10.13 13.10
CA PRO A 67 3.25 11.05 13.77
C PRO A 67 2.27 11.76 12.81
N GLY A 68 2.54 11.73 11.50
CA GLY A 68 1.64 12.23 10.47
C GLY A 68 0.52 11.26 10.08
N ILE A 69 0.54 10.02 10.57
CA ILE A 69 -0.42 8.97 10.23
C ILE A 69 -1.50 8.86 11.29
N ARG A 70 -2.76 9.00 10.86
CA ARG A 70 -3.91 8.86 11.74
C ARG A 70 -4.40 7.42 11.76
N ILE A 71 -4.15 6.72 12.87
CA ILE A 71 -4.68 5.39 13.14
C ILE A 71 -5.99 5.50 13.93
N GLU A 72 -7.07 4.95 13.39
CA GLU A 72 -8.37 4.87 14.05
C GLU A 72 -8.65 3.44 14.50
N ARG A 73 -8.84 3.24 15.81
CA ARG A 73 -9.12 1.93 16.39
C ARG A 73 -10.63 1.76 16.55
N ILE A 74 -11.22 0.83 15.81
CA ILE A 74 -12.66 0.62 15.71
C ILE A 74 -13.02 -0.71 16.38
N GLU A 75 -13.61 -0.63 17.55
CA GLU A 75 -14.17 -1.80 18.24
C GLU A 75 -15.47 -2.21 17.54
N ILE A 76 -15.62 -3.47 17.14
CA ILE A 76 -16.82 -3.94 16.44
C ILE A 76 -17.77 -4.83 17.25
N HIS A 77 -17.37 -5.35 18.42
CA HIS A 77 -18.24 -6.16 19.27
C HIS A 77 -19.11 -5.28 20.20
N GLY A 78 -20.41 -5.27 19.94
CA GLY A 78 -21.37 -4.51 20.77
C GLY A 78 -21.65 -3.10 20.26
N ASN A 79 -21.03 -2.70 19.15
CA ASN A 79 -21.39 -1.49 18.42
C ASN A 79 -21.82 -1.85 16.97
N PRO A 80 -23.14 -1.93 16.69
CA PRO A 80 -23.63 -2.32 15.38
C PRO A 80 -23.25 -1.34 14.26
N ALA A 81 -23.09 -0.05 14.57
CA ALA A 81 -22.64 0.93 13.58
C ALA A 81 -21.19 0.65 13.15
N ASN A 82 -20.34 0.25 14.09
CA ASN A 82 -18.96 -0.14 13.79
C ASN A 82 -18.90 -1.47 13.03
N THR A 83 -19.77 -2.43 13.35
CA THR A 83 -19.91 -3.66 12.56
C THR A 83 -20.34 -3.35 11.12
N THR A 84 -21.32 -2.45 10.93
CA THR A 84 -21.71 -1.99 9.58
C THR A 84 -20.54 -1.33 8.86
N ARG A 85 -19.80 -0.42 9.52
CA ARG A 85 -18.63 0.24 8.93
C ARG A 85 -17.55 -0.76 8.52
N TYR A 86 -17.28 -1.79 9.32
CA TYR A 86 -16.37 -2.88 8.98
C TYR A 86 -16.76 -3.58 7.67
N HIS A 87 -18.04 -3.91 7.51
CA HIS A 87 -18.55 -4.53 6.28
C HIS A 87 -18.53 -3.57 5.09
N ASP A 88 -18.80 -2.28 5.31
CA ASP A 88 -18.82 -1.27 4.27
C ASP A 88 -17.43 -1.00 3.70
N VAL A 89 -16.42 -0.89 4.57
CA VAL A 89 -15.01 -0.74 4.17
C VAL A 89 -14.54 -1.95 3.38
N ASN A 90 -14.78 -3.16 3.88
CA ASN A 90 -14.41 -4.40 3.19
C ASN A 90 -15.10 -4.51 1.81
N ARG A 91 -16.38 -4.15 1.73
CA ARG A 91 -17.14 -4.13 0.47
C ARG A 91 -16.58 -3.11 -0.52
N ALA A 92 -16.24 -1.90 -0.08
CA ALA A 92 -15.65 -0.87 -0.93
C ALA A 92 -14.30 -1.31 -1.52
N LEU A 93 -13.57 -2.15 -0.81
CA LEU A 93 -12.30 -2.75 -1.24
C LEU A 93 -12.48 -4.04 -2.05
N ASN A 94 -13.71 -4.51 -2.26
CA ASN A 94 -14.02 -5.80 -2.90
C ASN A 94 -13.30 -7.00 -2.23
N VAL A 95 -13.15 -6.97 -0.91
CA VAL A 95 -12.58 -8.07 -0.12
C VAL A 95 -13.64 -8.71 0.77
N THR A 96 -13.54 -10.03 0.94
CA THR A 96 -14.38 -10.75 1.89
C THR A 96 -13.80 -10.59 3.30
N PRO A 97 -14.56 -10.09 4.28
CA PRO A 97 -14.06 -9.95 5.65
C PRO A 97 -13.70 -11.31 6.25
N ARG A 98 -12.56 -11.41 6.92
CA ARG A 98 -12.04 -12.68 7.50
C ARG A 98 -11.99 -12.70 9.02
N GLY A 99 -12.48 -11.65 9.67
CA GLY A 99 -12.47 -11.50 11.11
C GLY A 99 -11.32 -10.63 11.60
N LEU A 100 -11.15 -10.61 12.92
CA LEU A 100 -10.27 -9.68 13.61
C LEU A 100 -8.96 -10.36 14.07
N PRO A 101 -7.88 -9.60 14.26
CA PRO A 101 -7.73 -8.18 13.92
C PRO A 101 -7.70 -7.95 12.40
N GLU A 102 -8.20 -6.80 11.95
CA GLU A 102 -8.00 -6.32 10.58
C GLU A 102 -7.43 -4.91 10.62
N ALA A 103 -6.39 -4.65 9.82
CA ALA A 103 -5.96 -3.29 9.51
C ALA A 103 -6.24 -2.98 8.04
N VAL A 104 -6.73 -1.79 7.76
CA VAL A 104 -6.92 -1.28 6.41
C VAL A 104 -6.07 -0.03 6.24
N ALA A 105 -5.22 0.02 5.21
CA ALA A 105 -4.39 1.17 4.89
C ALA A 105 -4.07 1.20 3.40
N GLY A 106 -4.06 2.40 2.79
CA GLY A 106 -3.64 2.59 1.40
C GLY A 106 -4.44 1.73 0.39
N GLY A 107 -5.74 1.55 0.63
CA GLY A 107 -6.61 0.71 -0.20
C GLY A 107 -6.38 -0.79 -0.08
N ARG A 108 -5.69 -1.26 0.98
CA ARG A 108 -5.38 -2.67 1.22
C ARG A 108 -5.89 -3.11 2.58
N ALA A 109 -6.40 -4.34 2.66
CA ALA A 109 -6.81 -4.99 3.91
C ALA A 109 -5.81 -6.06 4.34
N PHE A 110 -5.42 -6.02 5.63
CA PHE A 110 -4.48 -6.94 6.27
C PHE A 110 -5.20 -7.66 7.40
N PHE A 111 -5.37 -8.98 7.26
CA PHE A 111 -6.14 -9.79 8.19
C PHE A 111 -5.24 -10.63 9.08
N GLY A 112 -5.44 -10.55 10.39
CA GLY A 112 -4.67 -11.26 11.39
C GLY A 112 -3.34 -10.57 11.72
N ALA A 113 -2.78 -10.92 12.88
CA ALA A 113 -1.62 -10.25 13.44
C ALA A 113 -0.38 -10.27 12.55
N ALA A 114 -0.09 -11.40 11.89
CA ALA A 114 1.08 -11.55 11.03
C ALA A 114 1.01 -10.61 9.81
N ALA A 115 -0.09 -10.64 9.07
CA ALA A 115 -0.26 -9.80 7.88
C ALA A 115 -0.22 -8.30 8.22
N ILE A 116 -0.75 -7.92 9.40
CA ILE A 116 -0.68 -6.54 9.87
C ILE A 116 0.78 -6.13 10.13
N ARG A 117 1.55 -6.93 10.87
CA ARG A 117 2.94 -6.63 11.19
C ARG A 117 3.84 -6.56 9.96
N GLU A 118 3.63 -7.47 9.02
CA GLU A 118 4.45 -7.57 7.80
C GLU A 118 4.07 -6.50 6.77
N GLY A 119 2.77 -6.20 6.62
CA GLY A 119 2.26 -5.42 5.50
C GLY A 119 1.95 -3.96 5.80
N LEU A 120 1.57 -3.63 7.04
CA LEU A 120 1.17 -2.27 7.40
C LEU A 120 2.28 -1.23 7.25
N PRO A 121 3.56 -1.48 7.64
CA PRO A 121 4.62 -0.47 7.55
C PRO A 121 4.81 0.04 6.12
N ALA A 122 4.89 -0.87 5.14
CA ALA A 122 5.02 -0.49 3.73
C ALA A 122 3.81 0.29 3.20
N ALA A 123 2.59 -0.01 3.68
CA ALA A 123 1.40 0.75 3.30
C ALA A 123 1.42 2.17 3.89
N VAL A 124 1.88 2.32 5.13
CA VAL A 124 2.08 3.61 5.79
C VAL A 124 3.11 4.45 5.03
N GLU A 125 4.27 3.90 4.72
CA GLU A 125 5.31 4.59 3.95
C GLU A 125 4.81 5.05 2.59
N ALA A 126 4.00 4.22 1.91
CA ALA A 126 3.39 4.57 0.62
C ALA A 126 2.39 5.73 0.75
N ILE A 127 1.57 5.77 1.80
CA ILE A 127 0.67 6.89 2.09
C ILE A 127 1.48 8.18 2.28
N GLU A 128 2.54 8.14 3.09
CA GLU A 128 3.37 9.32 3.33
C GLU A 128 4.11 9.78 2.07
N ALA A 129 4.62 8.86 1.26
CA ALA A 129 5.24 9.17 -0.01
C ALA A 129 4.25 9.86 -0.97
N GLY A 130 3.00 9.39 -1.04
CA GLY A 130 1.94 9.99 -1.85
C GLY A 130 1.60 11.42 -1.44
N ARG A 131 1.77 11.80 -0.16
CA ARG A 131 1.55 13.17 0.33
C ARG A 131 2.68 14.15 -0.01
N ARG A 132 3.86 13.64 -0.36
CA ARG A 132 5.03 14.46 -0.72
C ARG A 132 5.13 14.73 -2.23
N ALA A 133 4.35 14.01 -3.04
CA ALA A 133 4.31 14.13 -4.50
C ALA A 133 3.35 15.26 -4.93
#